data_AF-A0A2A4QP64-F1
#
_entry.id   AF-A0A2A4QP64-F1
#
_cell.length_a   1.000
_cell.length_b   1.000
_cell.length_c   1.000
_cell.angle_alpha   90.00
_cell.angle_beta   90.00
_cell.angle_gamma   90.00
#
_symmetry.space_group_name_H-M   'P 1'
#
loop_
_entity.id
_entity.type
_entity.pdbx_description
1 polymer ?
#
loop_
_entity_poly.entity_id
_entity_poly.type
_entity_poly.pdbx_seq_one_letter_code
_entity_poly.pdbx_strand_id
1 'polypeptide(L)'
;NLQSKLKAEIVYINGKHLPFVDSLSLDAAKARGLELKSNGISSENTNKVVPLNDTNIDESEAARQEREMIQQEERKIEDYFKDPDTENKIDIDHYVFESELEEVEQEKEPESILDSASIDNDGNTTNDNDIARGTPVVQETSASTKVLEPKKNELVRVITQLLKPTRQWNYNTAFSMDYFISQLDNRYLNSTYQKFTGGGAIYTNPGLNLFFKIGVSDLLDDFRIAGGAKLSSNFNNNEYFLSFENLKKRFDKQLVFHRQSILTFKTDGTGVKIHTHDLRYTTTYPINEVMCLKGSAVIRNDRNVILSTDRLTVQEPNTYDTWAGLKAEFIFDNTISRGLNLYNGTRYKVFFEWYKQVDKKETDLYVLGLDFRHYQKIHRDLIWANRFAISSSFGDNKLVYYLGGVDGWLKPQFNNDVAISQDENYAYQTLATNMRGFWQNIRNGNSFAVINSELRFPVFKFFMNRPMKSDFLRNFQVLAFGDIGTAWTGKTPYSSDNSFNTDNIENGPITVRLIHQREPIVAGYGIGLRTRLWGYFIRIDYARGIQDGISQKGLFYWSLSLDF
;
A
#
# COMPACT_ATOMS: atom_id res chain seq x y z
N ASN A 1 21.31 -33.30 1.89
CA ASN A 1 21.97 -34.49 2.49
C ASN A 1 22.48 -34.20 3.89
N LEU A 2 21.89 -34.83 4.91
CA LEU A 2 22.26 -34.65 6.33
C LEU A 2 23.34 -35.63 6.83
N GLN A 3 24.04 -36.32 5.92
CA GLN A 3 25.13 -37.25 6.28
C GLN A 3 26.47 -36.54 6.57
N SER A 4 26.67 -35.30 6.13
CA SER A 4 27.84 -34.50 6.46
C SER A 4 27.73 -33.92 7.88
N LYS A 5 28.50 -34.46 8.84
CA LYS A 5 28.64 -33.94 10.21
C LYS A 5 29.46 -32.64 10.27
N LEU A 6 29.14 -31.66 9.43
CA LEU A 6 29.89 -30.41 9.28
C LEU A 6 28.99 -29.21 9.61
N LYS A 7 29.43 -28.36 10.55
CA LYS A 7 28.88 -27.01 10.72
C LYS A 7 29.71 -26.06 9.86
N ALA A 8 29.05 -25.23 9.05
CA ALA A 8 29.65 -24.06 8.41
C ALA A 8 29.08 -22.78 9.06
N GLU A 9 29.93 -21.77 9.25
CA GLU A 9 29.59 -20.50 9.89
C GLU A 9 30.50 -19.40 9.33
N ILE A 10 29.96 -18.22 9.03
CA ILE A 10 30.75 -17.11 8.46
C ILE A 10 31.17 -16.19 9.61
N VAL A 11 32.47 -16.13 9.88
CA VAL A 11 33.06 -15.34 10.97
C VAL A 11 33.74 -14.11 10.40
N TYR A 12 33.52 -12.94 11.00
CA TYR A 12 34.17 -11.69 10.58
C TYR A 12 35.46 -11.46 11.39
N ILE A 13 36.61 -11.47 10.72
CA ILE A 13 37.93 -11.32 11.34
C ILE A 13 38.78 -10.39 10.46
N ASN A 14 39.48 -9.42 11.08
CA ASN A 14 40.40 -8.50 10.42
C ASN A 14 39.81 -7.83 9.15
N GLY A 15 38.56 -7.37 9.24
CA GLY A 15 37.86 -6.66 8.17
C GLY A 15 37.28 -7.56 7.07
N LYS A 16 37.36 -8.89 7.18
CA LYS A 16 36.90 -9.84 6.15
C LYS A 16 36.01 -10.94 6.73
N HIS A 17 35.00 -11.32 5.96
CA HIS A 17 34.21 -12.52 6.22
C HIS A 17 34.97 -13.77 5.79
N LEU A 18 35.13 -14.73 6.69
CA LEU A 18 35.82 -16.00 6.45
C LEU A 18 34.90 -17.17 6.80
N PRO A 19 34.72 -18.16 5.90
CA PRO A 19 33.94 -19.36 6.20
C PRO A 19 34.74 -20.29 7.13
N PHE A 20 34.24 -20.46 8.35
CA PHE A 20 34.70 -21.47 9.30
C PHE A 20 33.89 -22.74 9.10
N VAL A 21 34.56 -23.89 8.91
CA VAL A 21 33.91 -25.19 8.70
C VAL A 21 34.56 -26.22 9.62
N ASP A 22 33.76 -26.85 10.48
CA ASP A 22 34.24 -27.78 11.52
C ASP A 22 33.34 -29.01 11.65
N SER A 23 33.93 -30.12 12.07
CA SER A 23 33.26 -31.40 12.25
C SER A 23 32.54 -31.47 13.59
N LEU A 24 31.20 -31.45 13.56
CA LEU A 24 30.37 -31.50 14.76
C LEU A 24 30.35 -32.93 15.33
N SER A 25 31.23 -33.22 16.29
CA SER A 25 31.14 -34.45 17.08
C SER A 25 29.94 -34.41 18.02
N LEU A 26 29.46 -35.59 18.43
CA LEU A 26 28.32 -35.70 19.36
C LEU A 26 28.65 -35.03 20.71
N ASP A 27 29.91 -35.10 21.12
CA ASP A 27 30.40 -34.52 22.37
C ASP A 27 30.56 -33.00 22.27
N ALA A 28 30.97 -32.47 21.11
CA ALA A 28 31.00 -31.03 20.84
C ALA A 28 29.60 -30.40 20.76
N ALA A 29 28.57 -31.17 20.36
CA ALA A 29 27.17 -30.74 20.43
C ALA A 29 26.68 -30.69 21.89
N LYS A 30 26.93 -31.76 22.68
CA LYS A 30 26.60 -31.81 24.11
C LYS A 30 27.29 -30.71 24.91
N ALA A 31 28.58 -30.46 24.68
CA ALA A 31 29.36 -29.41 25.33
C ALA A 31 28.85 -27.98 25.02
N ARG A 32 28.00 -27.81 24.00
CA ARG A 32 27.35 -26.54 23.63
C ARG A 32 25.85 -26.51 23.97
N GLY A 33 25.34 -27.50 24.71
CA GLY A 33 23.92 -27.57 25.11
C GLY A 33 22.94 -27.88 23.98
N LEU A 34 23.41 -28.40 22.84
CA LEU A 34 22.59 -28.67 21.66
C LEU A 34 22.05 -30.11 21.66
N GLU A 35 20.73 -30.27 21.77
CA GLU A 35 20.05 -31.57 21.70
C GLU A 35 19.78 -31.97 20.23
N LEU A 36 20.51 -32.98 19.74
CA LEU A 36 20.33 -33.53 18.40
C LEU A 36 19.33 -34.71 18.44
N LYS A 37 18.17 -34.55 17.78
CA LYS A 37 17.17 -35.62 17.62
C LYS A 37 17.31 -36.28 16.26
N SER A 38 17.19 -37.61 16.21
CA SER A 38 17.18 -38.37 14.95
C SER A 38 15.78 -38.35 14.34
N ASN A 39 15.70 -38.02 13.04
CA ASN A 39 14.52 -38.32 12.25
C ASN A 39 14.61 -39.81 11.86
N GLY A 40 13.58 -40.59 12.23
CA GLY A 40 13.62 -42.06 12.29
C GLY A 40 13.60 -42.79 10.94
N ILE A 41 14.56 -42.51 10.05
CA ILE A 41 14.80 -43.26 8.81
C ILE A 41 16.11 -44.02 8.97
N SER A 42 16.03 -45.33 9.17
CA SER A 42 17.17 -46.24 9.26
C SER A 42 16.95 -47.41 8.30
N SER A 43 17.68 -47.43 7.19
CA SER A 43 17.79 -48.60 6.32
C SER A 43 18.96 -49.47 6.79
N GLU A 44 18.65 -50.62 7.38
CA GLU A 44 19.67 -51.63 7.67
C GLU A 44 20.18 -52.25 6.36
N ASN A 45 21.40 -51.89 5.97
CA ASN A 45 21.98 -52.36 4.69
C ASN A 45 22.77 -53.65 4.90
N THR A 46 22.06 -54.77 5.09
CA THR A 46 22.64 -56.06 5.48
C THR A 46 23.19 -56.87 4.31
N ASN A 47 24.47 -56.60 3.99
CA ASN A 47 25.50 -57.60 3.69
C ASN A 47 25.56 -58.33 2.32
N LYS A 48 26.83 -58.62 1.96
CA LYS A 48 27.33 -59.71 1.09
C LYS A 48 27.00 -59.67 -0.41
N VAL A 49 27.99 -59.22 -1.17
CA VAL A 49 28.20 -59.64 -2.57
C VAL A 49 28.52 -61.14 -2.61
N VAL A 50 27.80 -61.89 -3.45
CA VAL A 50 28.18 -63.24 -3.91
C VAL A 50 28.07 -63.22 -5.44
N PRO A 51 29.15 -63.50 -6.19
CA PRO A 51 29.09 -63.50 -7.66
C PRO A 51 28.63 -64.85 -8.20
N LEU A 52 27.62 -64.86 -9.08
CA LEU A 52 27.26 -65.99 -9.94
C LEU A 52 26.82 -65.48 -11.33
N ASN A 53 26.91 -66.38 -12.31
CA ASN A 53 26.90 -66.05 -13.75
C ASN A 53 25.49 -65.90 -14.37
N ASP A 54 25.48 -65.49 -15.63
CA ASP A 54 24.32 -65.46 -16.53
C ASP A 54 23.42 -66.70 -16.45
N THR A 55 22.11 -66.51 -16.28
CA THR A 55 21.06 -67.21 -17.03
C THR A 55 19.70 -66.53 -16.87
N ASN A 56 18.78 -66.74 -17.82
CA ASN A 56 17.48 -66.08 -17.87
C ASN A 56 16.61 -66.32 -16.62
N ILE A 57 16.04 -65.26 -16.04
CA ILE A 57 14.95 -65.31 -15.05
C ILE A 57 13.92 -64.23 -15.37
N ASP A 58 12.64 -64.54 -15.12
CA ASP A 58 11.44 -63.72 -15.36
C ASP A 58 11.43 -62.38 -14.58
N GLU A 59 10.76 -61.34 -15.09
CA GLU A 59 10.57 -60.08 -14.34
C GLU A 59 9.55 -60.29 -13.20
N SER A 60 10.04 -60.43 -11.98
CA SER A 60 9.19 -60.59 -10.78
C SER A 60 8.21 -59.42 -10.57
N GLU A 61 7.02 -59.71 -10.05
CA GLU A 61 5.95 -58.72 -9.84
C GLU A 61 6.38 -57.50 -9.01
N ALA A 62 7.33 -57.67 -8.08
CA ALA A 62 7.87 -56.58 -7.28
C ALA A 62 8.56 -55.50 -8.13
N ALA A 63 9.39 -55.89 -9.11
CA ALA A 63 10.05 -54.96 -10.01
C ALA A 63 9.06 -54.24 -10.95
N ARG A 64 7.94 -54.90 -11.26
CA ARG A 64 6.84 -54.32 -12.04
C ARG A 64 6.06 -53.28 -11.23
N GLN A 65 5.72 -53.60 -9.97
CA GLN A 65 5.09 -52.66 -9.04
C GLN A 65 5.99 -51.45 -8.73
N GLU A 66 7.30 -51.64 -8.57
CA GLU A 66 8.26 -50.56 -8.36
C GLU A 66 8.33 -49.61 -9.57
N ARG A 67 8.38 -50.13 -10.81
CA ARG A 67 8.28 -49.31 -12.02
C ARG A 67 6.92 -48.61 -12.15
N GLU A 68 5.81 -49.25 -11.79
CA GLU A 68 4.49 -48.63 -11.81
C GLU A 68 4.36 -47.50 -10.77
N MET A 69 4.99 -47.61 -9.60
CA MET A 69 5.08 -46.52 -8.62
C MET A 69 5.96 -45.37 -9.13
N ILE A 70 7.15 -45.64 -9.68
CA ILE A 70 8.02 -44.62 -10.27
C ILE A 70 7.29 -43.87 -11.38
N GLN A 71 6.63 -44.57 -12.31
CA GLN A 71 5.82 -43.95 -13.35
C GLN A 71 4.57 -43.22 -12.83
N GLN A 72 4.11 -43.46 -11.59
CA GLN A 72 3.09 -42.63 -10.95
C GLN A 72 3.68 -41.35 -10.31
N GLU A 73 4.89 -41.40 -9.77
CA GLU A 73 5.56 -40.20 -9.25
C GLU A 73 6.05 -39.29 -10.38
N GLU A 74 6.64 -39.84 -11.44
CA GLU A 74 7.02 -39.10 -12.65
C GLU A 74 5.80 -38.42 -13.30
N ARG A 75 4.64 -39.10 -13.38
CA ARG A 75 3.39 -38.47 -13.86
C ARG A 75 2.88 -37.38 -12.95
N LYS A 76 2.92 -37.54 -11.61
CA LYS A 76 2.58 -36.44 -10.67
C LYS A 76 3.50 -35.23 -10.80
N ILE A 77 4.77 -35.46 -11.14
CA ILE A 77 5.76 -34.40 -11.39
C ILE A 77 5.48 -33.71 -12.73
N GLU A 78 5.20 -34.47 -13.81
CA GLU A 78 4.77 -33.88 -15.08
C GLU A 78 3.47 -33.08 -14.94
N ASP A 79 2.45 -33.61 -14.26
CA ASP A 79 1.19 -32.92 -14.02
C ASP A 79 1.37 -31.62 -13.22
N TYR A 80 2.35 -31.58 -12.30
CA TYR A 80 2.74 -30.35 -11.57
C TYR A 80 3.42 -29.30 -12.45
N PHE A 81 4.02 -29.70 -13.58
CA PHE A 81 4.63 -28.80 -14.58
C PHE A 81 3.77 -28.60 -15.84
N LYS A 82 2.57 -29.20 -15.89
CA LYS A 82 1.63 -29.11 -17.03
C LYS A 82 0.36 -28.29 -16.71
N ASP A 83 0.29 -27.61 -15.56
CA ASP A 83 -0.79 -26.68 -15.21
C ASP A 83 -0.65 -25.35 -15.99
N PRO A 84 -1.51 -25.07 -17.01
CA PRO A 84 -1.40 -23.86 -17.82
C PRO A 84 -1.93 -22.62 -17.08
N ASP A 85 -2.71 -22.78 -16.01
CA ASP A 85 -3.37 -21.68 -15.30
C ASP A 85 -2.40 -20.94 -14.35
N THR A 86 -1.13 -21.34 -14.31
CA THR A 86 -0.10 -20.65 -13.52
C THR A 86 0.37 -19.32 -14.13
N GLU A 87 0.24 -19.11 -15.45
CA GLU A 87 0.63 -17.84 -16.11
C GLU A 87 -0.46 -16.74 -16.05
N ASN A 88 -1.69 -17.05 -15.64
CA ASN A 88 -2.81 -16.10 -15.62
C ASN A 88 -3.45 -15.89 -14.23
N LYS A 89 -2.69 -16.11 -13.14
CA LYS A 89 -3.12 -15.70 -11.80
C LYS A 89 -2.99 -14.18 -11.63
N ILE A 90 -4.11 -13.48 -11.81
CA ILE A 90 -4.32 -12.15 -11.24
C ILE A 90 -4.07 -12.24 -9.73
N ASP A 91 -3.12 -11.47 -9.22
CA ASP A 91 -2.91 -11.38 -7.76
C ASP A 91 -4.09 -10.64 -7.13
N ILE A 92 -4.86 -11.36 -6.30
CA ILE A 92 -6.05 -10.86 -5.61
C ILE A 92 -5.77 -10.55 -4.13
N ASP A 93 -4.54 -10.72 -3.65
CA ASP A 93 -4.12 -10.42 -2.28
C ASP A 93 -3.32 -9.11 -2.17
N HIS A 94 -2.74 -8.60 -3.27
CA HIS A 94 -2.18 -7.24 -3.37
C HIS A 94 -3.25 -6.13 -3.47
N TYR A 95 -4.02 -5.92 -2.39
CA TYR A 95 -4.89 -4.74 -2.23
C TYR A 95 -4.11 -3.55 -1.68
N VAL A 96 -3.47 -2.78 -2.56
CA VAL A 96 -2.64 -1.62 -2.20
C VAL A 96 -3.48 -0.35 -2.06
N PHE A 97 -3.47 0.26 -0.87
CA PHE A 97 -3.91 1.64 -0.66
C PHE A 97 -2.74 2.60 -0.95
N GLU A 98 -3.00 3.73 -1.60
CA GLU A 98 -1.95 4.50 -2.26
C GLU A 98 -1.23 5.56 -1.40
N SER A 99 0.04 5.80 -1.73
CA SER A 99 0.84 6.92 -1.26
C SER A 99 1.75 7.52 -2.35
N GLU A 100 1.25 8.57 -3.05
CA GLU A 100 1.99 9.75 -3.58
C GLU A 100 3.14 9.61 -4.64
N LEU A 101 3.03 10.27 -5.83
CA LEU A 101 3.63 9.76 -7.10
C LEU A 101 4.18 10.79 -8.22
N GLU A 102 5.50 10.81 -8.64
CA GLU A 102 6.33 11.34 -9.84
C GLU A 102 6.35 12.87 -10.22
N GLU A 103 7.00 13.50 -11.25
CA GLU A 103 7.48 13.20 -12.63
C GLU A 103 8.69 14.11 -13.06
N VAL A 104 9.64 13.60 -13.89
CA VAL A 104 10.87 14.31 -14.36
C VAL A 104 11.14 14.12 -15.87
N GLU A 105 11.71 15.14 -16.52
CA GLU A 105 11.89 15.26 -17.99
C GLU A 105 13.25 14.73 -18.54
N GLN A 106 13.39 14.65 -19.88
CA GLN A 106 14.46 13.96 -20.61
C GLN A 106 15.76 14.76 -20.82
N GLU A 107 16.90 14.07 -21.00
CA GLU A 107 18.06 14.60 -21.71
C GLU A 107 18.75 13.52 -22.61
N LYS A 108 19.75 13.91 -23.41
CA LYS A 108 20.05 13.31 -24.73
C LYS A 108 21.17 12.26 -24.78
N GLU A 109 21.11 11.43 -25.82
CA GLU A 109 22.18 10.54 -26.28
C GLU A 109 23.43 11.30 -26.80
N PRO A 110 24.59 10.64 -26.76
CA PRO A 110 25.61 10.75 -27.81
C PRO A 110 25.92 9.39 -28.47
N GLU A 111 26.37 9.44 -29.73
CA GLU A 111 26.58 8.29 -30.62
C GLU A 111 27.75 7.38 -30.19
N SER A 112 27.64 6.07 -30.46
CA SER A 112 28.75 5.11 -30.35
C SER A 112 29.28 4.72 -31.74
N ILE A 113 30.53 5.07 -32.03
CA ILE A 113 31.21 4.72 -33.29
C ILE A 113 31.63 3.24 -33.26
N LEU A 114 31.38 2.55 -34.37
CA LEU A 114 31.93 1.21 -34.65
C LEU A 114 33.44 1.30 -34.92
N ASP A 115 34.21 0.40 -34.31
CA ASP A 115 35.39 -0.15 -34.98
C ASP A 115 35.63 -1.61 -34.58
N SER A 116 36.22 -2.39 -35.49
CA SER A 116 36.40 -3.84 -35.37
C SER A 116 37.86 -4.22 -35.58
N ALA A 117 38.56 -4.54 -34.50
CA ALA A 117 39.95 -4.99 -34.55
C ALA A 117 40.05 -6.50 -34.90
N SER A 118 41.02 -6.83 -35.77
CA SER A 118 41.17 -8.14 -36.40
C SER A 118 41.96 -9.17 -35.57
N ILE A 119 41.86 -10.44 -36.00
CA ILE A 119 42.77 -11.52 -35.64
C ILE A 119 43.97 -11.46 -36.58
N ASP A 120 45.19 -11.41 -36.05
CA ASP A 120 46.42 -11.65 -36.81
C ASP A 120 47.14 -12.92 -36.31
N ASN A 121 47.68 -13.70 -37.24
CA ASN A 121 48.60 -14.80 -36.99
C ASN A 121 50.02 -14.39 -37.41
N ASP A 122 51.04 -14.68 -36.60
CA ASP A 122 52.32 -15.20 -37.11
C ASP A 122 53.19 -15.80 -35.97
N GLY A 123 54.31 -16.45 -36.30
CA GLY A 123 55.42 -16.69 -35.36
C GLY A 123 55.80 -18.13 -35.03
N ASN A 124 56.25 -18.91 -36.02
CA ASN A 124 56.85 -20.25 -35.86
C ASN A 124 58.27 -20.22 -35.20
N THR A 125 58.61 -21.19 -34.32
CA THR A 125 59.89 -21.97 -34.36
C THR A 125 60.03 -23.12 -33.32
N THR A 126 60.00 -24.36 -33.81
CA THR A 126 60.95 -25.49 -33.57
C THR A 126 61.75 -25.64 -32.24
N ASN A 127 61.68 -26.84 -31.61
CA ASN A 127 62.81 -27.82 -31.58
C ASN A 127 62.53 -29.12 -30.79
N ASP A 128 62.71 -30.25 -31.48
CA ASP A 128 63.15 -31.61 -31.14
C ASP A 128 63.42 -32.04 -29.68
N ASN A 129 62.94 -33.22 -29.28
CA ASN A 129 63.74 -34.47 -29.35
C ASN A 129 62.96 -35.76 -28.99
N ASP A 130 63.53 -36.91 -29.35
CA ASP A 130 62.91 -38.25 -29.44
C ASP A 130 63.33 -39.25 -28.32
N ILE A 131 62.92 -40.53 -28.49
CA ILE A 131 63.56 -41.78 -27.97
C ILE A 131 63.02 -42.41 -26.66
N ALA A 132 61.90 -43.12 -26.81
CA ALA A 132 61.77 -44.60 -26.70
C ALA A 132 62.16 -45.43 -25.43
N ARG A 133 61.22 -46.35 -25.10
CA ARG A 133 61.37 -47.74 -24.55
C ARG A 133 61.95 -47.96 -23.14
N GLY A 134 61.16 -48.58 -22.26
CA GLY A 134 61.65 -49.17 -21.00
C GLY A 134 60.62 -50.00 -20.20
N THR A 135 60.63 -51.33 -20.39
CA THR A 135 60.02 -52.35 -19.52
C THR A 135 60.83 -53.65 -19.66
N PRO A 136 60.85 -54.58 -18.69
CA PRO A 136 60.14 -54.62 -17.40
C PRO A 136 61.09 -54.78 -16.19
N VAL A 137 60.54 -54.99 -14.98
CA VAL A 137 60.88 -56.11 -14.06
C VAL A 137 59.93 -56.05 -12.84
N VAL A 138 59.58 -57.22 -12.29
CA VAL A 138 58.74 -57.35 -11.08
C VAL A 138 59.63 -57.54 -9.85
N GLN A 139 59.28 -56.89 -8.74
CA GLN A 139 59.73 -57.33 -7.42
C GLN A 139 58.59 -57.16 -6.40
N GLU A 140 58.18 -58.25 -5.76
CA GLU A 140 57.09 -58.26 -4.79
C GLU A 140 57.56 -57.76 -3.42
N THR A 141 56.70 -57.05 -2.68
CA THR A 141 56.71 -57.15 -1.20
C THR A 141 55.41 -56.64 -0.56
N SER A 142 54.83 -57.50 0.28
CA SER A 142 54.04 -57.18 1.49
C SER A 142 52.92 -56.13 1.43
N ALA A 143 51.69 -56.60 1.62
CA ALA A 143 50.51 -55.75 1.78
C ALA A 143 50.61 -54.84 3.02
N SER A 144 50.36 -53.55 2.82
CA SER A 144 49.91 -52.62 3.86
C SER A 144 48.75 -51.81 3.30
N THR A 145 47.51 -52.23 3.59
CA THR A 145 46.30 -51.52 3.19
C THR A 145 46.17 -50.24 4.02
N LYS A 146 46.92 -49.20 3.64
CA LYS A 146 46.68 -47.84 4.12
C LYS A 146 45.26 -47.46 3.70
N VAL A 147 44.35 -47.44 4.67
CA VAL A 147 43.07 -46.76 4.53
C VAL A 147 43.39 -45.32 4.14
N LEU A 148 43.02 -44.95 2.92
CA LEU A 148 43.13 -43.58 2.44
C LEU A 148 42.07 -42.76 3.17
N GLU A 149 42.44 -42.20 4.32
CA GLU A 149 41.69 -41.06 4.85
C GLU A 149 41.61 -40.00 3.73
N PRO A 150 40.40 -39.58 3.31
CA PRO A 150 40.28 -38.52 2.31
C PRO A 150 40.94 -37.28 2.88
N LYS A 151 42.04 -36.84 2.26
CA LYS A 151 42.90 -35.77 2.80
C LYS A 151 42.01 -34.60 3.19
N LYS A 152 42.06 -34.17 4.46
CA LYS A 152 41.20 -33.09 4.98
C LYS A 152 41.27 -31.84 4.08
N ASN A 153 42.43 -31.56 3.51
CA ASN A 153 42.70 -30.48 2.55
C ASN A 153 41.90 -30.58 1.23
N GLU A 154 41.55 -31.79 0.77
CA GLU A 154 40.83 -32.05 -0.47
C GLU A 154 39.32 -31.85 -0.29
N LEU A 155 38.76 -32.35 0.82
CA LEU A 155 37.41 -32.00 1.27
C LEU A 155 37.28 -30.49 1.52
N VAL A 156 38.26 -29.87 2.19
CA VAL A 156 38.31 -28.41 2.36
C VAL A 156 38.38 -27.71 1.00
N ARG A 157 39.21 -28.16 0.05
CA ARG A 157 39.30 -27.57 -1.30
C ARG A 157 37.97 -27.63 -2.05
N VAL A 158 37.28 -28.78 -2.02
CA VAL A 158 35.95 -28.93 -2.63
C VAL A 158 34.92 -28.03 -1.95
N ILE A 159 34.90 -27.98 -0.62
CA ILE A 159 33.99 -27.11 0.15
C ILE A 159 34.29 -25.63 -0.11
N THR A 160 35.55 -25.20 -0.14
CA THR A 160 35.96 -23.83 -0.50
C THR A 160 35.60 -23.51 -1.95
N GLN A 161 35.61 -24.49 -2.86
CA GLN A 161 35.25 -24.29 -4.27
C GLN A 161 33.73 -24.23 -4.49
N LEU A 162 32.93 -24.92 -3.66
CA LEU A 162 31.47 -24.80 -3.58
C LEU A 162 31.01 -23.54 -2.82
N LEU A 163 31.78 -23.10 -1.83
CA LEU A 163 31.56 -21.87 -1.04
C LEU A 163 32.32 -20.66 -1.61
N LYS A 164 32.83 -20.73 -2.84
CA LYS A 164 33.26 -19.51 -3.55
C LYS A 164 32.02 -18.64 -3.69
N PRO A 165 32.03 -17.37 -3.23
CA PRO A 165 30.94 -16.46 -3.56
C PRO A 165 30.81 -16.42 -5.08
N THR A 166 29.57 -16.48 -5.58
CA THR A 166 29.29 -16.27 -6.99
C THR A 166 29.91 -14.94 -7.43
N ARG A 167 30.34 -14.87 -8.70
CA ARG A 167 31.00 -13.67 -9.24
C ARG A 167 30.13 -12.46 -8.91
N GLN A 168 30.63 -11.58 -8.04
CA GLN A 168 29.91 -10.36 -7.67
C GLN A 168 29.83 -9.47 -8.92
N TRP A 169 28.62 -9.09 -9.30
CA TRP A 169 28.37 -8.11 -10.36
C TRP A 169 28.10 -6.77 -9.69
N ASN A 170 28.47 -5.67 -10.35
CA ASN A 170 28.07 -4.35 -9.87
C ASN A 170 26.55 -4.25 -9.95
N TYR A 171 25.93 -3.65 -8.94
CA TYR A 171 24.52 -3.33 -9.00
C TYR A 171 24.29 -2.19 -9.99
N ASN A 172 23.73 -2.52 -11.15
CA ASN A 172 23.17 -1.55 -12.07
C ASN A 172 21.68 -1.45 -11.76
N THR A 173 21.16 -0.22 -11.59
CA THR A 173 19.72 0.01 -11.42
C THR A 173 18.98 -0.56 -12.62
N ALA A 174 18.17 -1.58 -12.36
CA ALA A 174 17.40 -2.32 -13.34
C ALA A 174 15.98 -2.47 -12.78
N PHE A 175 15.01 -2.00 -13.54
CA PHE A 175 13.61 -1.89 -13.14
C PHE A 175 12.81 -3.13 -13.56
N SER A 176 11.90 -3.56 -12.68
CA SER A 176 10.94 -4.64 -12.90
C SER A 176 9.54 -4.18 -12.50
N MET A 177 8.49 -4.70 -13.17
CA MET A 177 7.12 -4.41 -12.75
C MET A 177 6.85 -5.06 -11.39
N ASP A 178 6.48 -4.22 -10.42
CA ASP A 178 6.15 -4.58 -9.03
C ASP A 178 4.70 -5.06 -8.95
N TYR A 179 3.75 -4.27 -9.49
CA TYR A 179 2.34 -4.64 -9.52
C TYR A 179 1.58 -4.05 -10.72
N PHE A 180 0.44 -4.67 -11.04
CA PHE A 180 -0.59 -4.10 -11.89
C PHE A 180 -1.94 -4.19 -11.17
N ILE A 181 -2.66 -3.08 -11.05
CA ILE A 181 -3.96 -2.99 -10.38
C ILE A 181 -5.00 -2.51 -11.40
N SER A 182 -6.12 -3.22 -11.49
CA SER A 182 -7.32 -2.82 -12.23
C SER A 182 -8.53 -3.04 -11.33
N GLN A 183 -9.14 -1.96 -10.85
CA GLN A 183 -10.24 -2.01 -9.90
C GLN A 183 -11.26 -0.88 -10.11
N LEU A 184 -12.44 -1.03 -9.50
CA LEU A 184 -13.44 0.03 -9.43
C LEU A 184 -13.28 0.80 -8.11
N ASP A 185 -12.96 2.09 -8.18
CA ASP A 185 -12.82 2.94 -6.99
C ASP A 185 -13.75 4.17 -7.07
N ASN A 186 -14.22 4.59 -5.90
CA ASN A 186 -15.12 5.71 -5.68
C ASN A 186 -14.53 6.63 -4.60
N ARG A 187 -13.29 7.07 -4.83
CA ARG A 187 -12.54 8.05 -4.02
C ARG A 187 -11.62 8.83 -4.96
N TYR A 188 -11.21 10.05 -4.61
CA TYR A 188 -10.19 10.78 -5.38
C TYR A 188 -8.80 10.18 -5.15
N LEU A 189 -7.96 10.12 -6.19
CA LEU A 189 -6.59 9.60 -6.09
C LEU A 189 -5.71 10.52 -5.22
N ASN A 190 -5.90 11.83 -5.37
CA ASN A 190 -5.17 12.84 -4.60
C ASN A 190 -6.00 13.33 -3.40
N SER A 191 -5.33 13.42 -2.25
CA SER A 191 -5.85 13.94 -0.98
C SER A 191 -6.01 15.47 -0.93
N THR A 192 -5.74 16.18 -2.02
CA THR A 192 -6.03 17.63 -2.16
C THR A 192 -7.48 17.98 -1.85
N TYR A 193 -7.68 19.09 -1.15
CA TYR A 193 -9.02 19.67 -0.99
C TYR A 193 -9.64 20.04 -2.34
N GLN A 194 -10.96 19.90 -2.44
CA GLN A 194 -11.73 20.38 -3.58
C GLN A 194 -11.87 21.90 -3.53
N LYS A 195 -11.93 22.57 -4.68
CA LYS A 195 -12.26 24.00 -4.74
C LYS A 195 -13.70 24.23 -4.30
N PHE A 196 -13.94 25.22 -3.44
CA PHE A 196 -15.29 25.62 -3.07
C PHE A 196 -15.96 26.38 -4.23
N THR A 197 -17.24 26.12 -4.49
CA THR A 197 -17.98 26.74 -5.61
C THR A 197 -19.33 27.35 -5.22
N GLY A 198 -19.52 27.71 -3.94
CA GLY A 198 -20.64 28.53 -3.43
C GLY A 198 -22.01 27.82 -3.29
N GLY A 199 -22.31 26.84 -4.15
CA GLY A 199 -23.56 26.08 -4.14
C GLY A 199 -23.62 24.90 -3.17
N GLY A 200 -24.77 24.24 -3.10
CA GLY A 200 -24.96 23.00 -2.35
C GLY A 200 -24.40 21.75 -3.05
N ALA A 201 -24.26 20.66 -2.32
CA ALA A 201 -23.94 19.31 -2.82
C ALA A 201 -22.66 19.16 -3.67
N ILE A 202 -21.62 19.96 -3.42
CA ILE A 202 -20.41 19.96 -4.26
C ILE A 202 -19.44 18.80 -3.94
N TYR A 203 -19.37 18.29 -2.69
CA TYR A 203 -18.49 17.15 -2.34
C TYR A 203 -19.07 15.80 -2.81
N THR A 204 -19.31 15.71 -4.11
CA THR A 204 -19.68 14.47 -4.78
C THR A 204 -18.45 13.59 -4.95
N ASN A 205 -18.56 12.38 -4.43
CA ASN A 205 -17.75 11.25 -4.86
C ASN A 205 -17.92 11.07 -6.39
N PRO A 206 -16.86 11.01 -7.22
CA PRO A 206 -16.96 11.21 -8.68
C PRO A 206 -17.58 10.04 -9.46
N GLY A 207 -18.38 9.19 -8.80
CA GLY A 207 -18.92 7.95 -9.32
C GLY A 207 -18.06 6.73 -8.98
N LEU A 208 -18.55 5.54 -9.36
CA LEU A 208 -17.74 4.33 -9.37
C LEU A 208 -16.95 4.30 -10.68
N ASN A 209 -15.67 4.61 -10.60
CA ASN A 209 -14.81 4.84 -11.77
C ASN A 209 -13.78 3.73 -11.92
N LEU A 210 -13.35 3.48 -13.16
CA LEU A 210 -12.38 2.44 -13.47
C LEU A 210 -10.97 2.98 -13.21
N PHE A 211 -10.23 2.34 -12.31
CA PHE A 211 -8.90 2.74 -11.90
C PHE A 211 -7.86 1.70 -12.34
N PHE A 212 -6.83 2.19 -13.02
CA PHE A 212 -5.65 1.43 -13.42
C PHE A 212 -4.41 1.99 -12.73
N LYS A 213 -3.55 1.11 -12.22
CA LYS A 213 -2.21 1.45 -11.72
C LYS A 213 -1.18 0.42 -12.16
N ILE A 214 0.04 0.86 -12.46
CA ILE A 214 1.20 0.03 -12.77
C ILE A 214 2.34 0.48 -11.86
N GLY A 215 2.90 -0.42 -11.06
CA GLY A 215 4.08 -0.19 -10.22
C GLY A 215 5.32 -0.83 -10.83
N VAL A 216 6.46 -0.16 -10.68
CA VAL A 216 7.77 -0.56 -11.19
C VAL A 216 8.82 -0.15 -10.16
N SER A 217 9.61 -1.09 -9.64
CA SER A 217 10.72 -0.80 -8.72
C SER A 217 12.04 -1.38 -9.22
N ASP A 218 13.15 -0.87 -8.68
CA ASP A 218 14.45 -1.51 -8.87
C ASP A 218 14.65 -2.66 -7.87
N LEU A 219 15.55 -3.60 -8.20
CA LEU A 219 15.79 -4.83 -7.41
C LEU A 219 16.12 -4.62 -5.92
N LEU A 220 16.43 -3.39 -5.47
CA LEU A 220 16.74 -3.07 -4.08
C LEU A 220 15.65 -2.22 -3.39
N ASP A 221 14.57 -1.86 -4.11
CA ASP A 221 13.62 -0.81 -3.71
C ASP A 221 14.31 0.55 -3.41
N ASP A 222 15.49 0.80 -3.97
CA ASP A 222 16.19 2.10 -3.88
C ASP A 222 15.42 3.20 -4.63
N PHE A 223 14.74 2.79 -5.71
CA PHE A 223 13.88 3.63 -6.57
C PHE A 223 12.57 2.92 -6.90
N ARG A 224 11.48 3.68 -6.90
CA ARG A 224 10.16 3.25 -7.40
C ARG A 224 9.60 4.27 -8.39
N ILE A 225 8.77 3.77 -9.32
CA ILE A 225 8.12 4.42 -10.47
C ILE A 225 6.72 3.79 -10.58
N ALA A 226 5.61 4.54 -10.71
CA ALA A 226 4.27 3.91 -10.81
C ALA A 226 3.16 4.74 -11.48
N GLY A 227 2.89 4.44 -12.76
CA GLY A 227 1.81 5.02 -13.59
C GLY A 227 0.41 4.74 -13.06
N GLY A 228 -0.55 5.65 -13.31
CA GLY A 228 -1.96 5.29 -13.21
C GLY A 228 -2.96 6.32 -13.74
N ALA A 229 -4.18 5.83 -13.97
CA ALA A 229 -5.28 6.60 -14.53
C ALA A 229 -6.62 6.12 -13.96
N LYS A 230 -7.48 7.06 -13.56
CA LYS A 230 -8.85 6.82 -13.13
C LYS A 230 -9.80 7.48 -14.12
N LEU A 231 -10.63 6.64 -14.74
CA LEU A 231 -11.50 6.99 -15.86
C LEU A 231 -12.96 6.89 -15.42
N SER A 232 -13.68 8.00 -15.51
CA SER A 232 -15.13 8.02 -15.32
C SER A 232 -15.86 7.46 -16.53
N SER A 233 -17.02 6.83 -16.30
CA SER A 233 -17.84 6.24 -17.37
C SER A 233 -18.32 7.27 -18.42
N ASN A 234 -18.28 8.57 -18.11
CA ASN A 234 -18.61 9.66 -19.04
C ASN A 234 -17.38 10.47 -19.48
N PHE A 235 -16.17 10.05 -19.11
CA PHE A 235 -14.88 10.70 -19.33
C PHE A 235 -14.79 12.19 -18.93
N ASN A 236 -15.70 12.69 -18.10
CA ASN A 236 -15.68 14.08 -17.64
C ASN A 236 -14.87 14.27 -16.36
N ASN A 237 -14.89 13.27 -15.47
CA ASN A 237 -14.20 13.27 -14.20
C ASN A 237 -13.06 12.25 -14.23
N ASN A 238 -11.90 12.65 -14.76
CA ASN A 238 -10.74 11.76 -14.93
C ASN A 238 -9.53 12.31 -14.16
N GLU A 239 -8.75 11.41 -13.57
CA GLU A 239 -7.54 11.69 -12.78
C GLU A 239 -6.36 10.87 -13.31
N TYR A 240 -5.14 11.44 -13.29
CA TYR A 240 -3.91 10.86 -13.82
C TYR A 240 -2.69 11.21 -12.95
N PHE A 241 -1.72 10.29 -12.85
CA PHE A 241 -0.43 10.39 -12.16
C PHE A 241 0.57 9.28 -12.60
N LEU A 242 1.81 9.31 -12.12
CA LEU A 242 2.97 8.39 -12.34
C LEU A 242 3.79 8.37 -11.01
N SER A 243 4.73 7.47 -10.59
CA SER A 243 5.29 7.45 -9.18
C SER A 243 6.80 7.43 -8.81
N PHE A 244 7.52 8.56 -8.79
CA PHE A 244 8.92 8.62 -8.32
C PHE A 244 9.09 8.62 -6.80
N GLU A 245 9.67 7.54 -6.27
CA GLU A 245 10.25 7.49 -4.92
C GLU A 245 11.76 7.22 -5.00
N ASN A 246 12.54 7.91 -4.18
CA ASN A 246 13.97 7.67 -3.97
C ASN A 246 14.19 7.40 -2.48
N LEU A 247 14.38 6.11 -2.17
CA LEU A 247 14.45 5.55 -0.81
C LEU A 247 15.89 5.15 -0.41
N LYS A 248 16.84 5.30 -1.36
CA LYS A 248 18.28 4.99 -1.25
C LYS A 248 19.03 5.65 -0.08
N LYS A 249 18.39 6.59 0.64
CA LYS A 249 18.96 7.29 1.80
C LYS A 249 17.84 7.55 2.82
N ARG A 250 18.21 7.65 4.10
CA ARG A 250 17.32 7.96 5.25
C ARG A 250 16.38 9.17 5.07
N PHE A 251 16.63 10.07 4.13
CA PHE A 251 15.64 11.05 3.71
C PHE A 251 14.96 10.52 2.47
N ASP A 252 13.81 9.88 2.67
CA ASP A 252 12.95 9.44 1.58
C ASP A 252 12.51 10.67 0.79
N LYS A 253 12.54 10.60 -0.54
CA LYS A 253 12.12 11.70 -1.42
C LYS A 253 11.11 11.22 -2.42
N GLN A 254 10.06 12.00 -2.60
CA GLN A 254 8.91 11.67 -3.39
C GLN A 254 8.46 12.93 -4.12
N LEU A 255 8.65 12.97 -5.44
CA LEU A 255 7.97 13.97 -6.26
C LEU A 255 6.55 13.46 -6.51
N VAL A 256 5.59 14.35 -6.73
CA VAL A 256 4.19 14.01 -7.02
C VAL A 256 3.59 14.89 -8.12
N PHE A 257 3.15 14.32 -9.25
CA PHE A 257 2.41 15.03 -10.29
C PHE A 257 1.03 14.40 -10.48
N HIS A 258 -0.01 15.22 -10.33
CA HIS A 258 -1.39 14.78 -10.42
C HIS A 258 -2.22 15.75 -11.26
N ARG A 259 -2.89 15.21 -12.29
CA ARG A 259 -3.78 15.95 -13.17
C ARG A 259 -5.20 15.43 -13.05
N GLN A 260 -6.13 16.28 -12.64
CA GLN A 260 -7.56 15.96 -12.58
C GLN A 260 -8.39 16.91 -13.45
N SER A 261 -9.50 16.40 -13.97
CA SER A 261 -10.59 17.22 -14.49
C SER A 261 -11.87 16.90 -13.72
N ILE A 262 -12.64 17.94 -13.39
CA ILE A 262 -13.94 17.82 -12.72
C ILE A 262 -14.91 18.76 -13.44
N LEU A 263 -16.09 18.25 -13.81
CA LEU A 263 -17.22 19.09 -14.20
C LEU A 263 -18.07 19.42 -12.97
N THR A 264 -18.27 20.71 -12.70
CA THR A 264 -19.15 21.24 -11.65
C THR A 264 -20.12 22.27 -12.24
N PHE A 265 -21.09 22.71 -11.45
CA PHE A 265 -22.08 23.72 -11.83
C PHE A 265 -22.14 24.82 -10.75
N LYS A 266 -22.22 26.07 -11.20
CA LYS A 266 -22.51 27.23 -10.35
C LYS A 266 -24.00 27.25 -9.93
N THR A 267 -24.32 28.08 -8.95
CA THR A 267 -25.70 28.31 -8.45
C THR A 267 -26.68 28.82 -9.52
N ASP A 268 -26.18 29.49 -10.56
CA ASP A 268 -26.93 29.95 -11.74
C ASP A 268 -27.18 28.83 -12.79
N GLY A 269 -26.67 27.62 -12.56
CA GLY A 269 -26.71 26.50 -13.50
C GLY A 269 -25.59 26.50 -14.55
N THR A 270 -24.70 27.49 -14.57
CA THR A 270 -23.57 27.55 -15.50
C THR A 270 -22.57 26.43 -15.19
N GLY A 271 -22.34 25.56 -16.18
CA GLY A 271 -21.34 24.50 -16.09
C GLY A 271 -19.92 25.06 -16.14
N VAL A 272 -19.05 24.56 -15.28
CA VAL A 272 -17.63 24.92 -15.22
C VAL A 272 -16.81 23.63 -15.18
N LYS A 273 -15.94 23.43 -16.17
CA LYS A 273 -14.96 22.34 -16.18
C LYS A 273 -13.65 22.85 -15.60
N ILE A 274 -13.28 22.32 -14.45
CA ILE A 274 -12.02 22.63 -13.78
C ILE A 274 -10.98 21.62 -14.27
N HIS A 275 -9.80 22.12 -14.63
CA HIS A 275 -8.61 21.34 -14.90
C HIS A 275 -7.54 21.73 -13.89
N THR A 276 -7.26 20.84 -12.95
CA THR A 276 -6.23 21.04 -11.92
C THR A 276 -4.98 20.26 -12.29
N HIS A 277 -3.83 20.92 -12.14
CA HIS A 277 -2.52 20.31 -12.15
C HIS A 277 -1.87 20.58 -10.79
N ASP A 278 -1.56 19.53 -10.03
CA ASP A 278 -0.97 19.55 -8.69
C ASP A 278 0.42 18.92 -8.77
N LEU A 279 1.46 19.69 -8.45
CA LEU A 279 2.85 19.20 -8.33
C LEU A 279 3.30 19.36 -6.88
N ARG A 280 3.70 18.28 -6.22
CA ARG A 280 4.07 18.23 -4.81
C ARG A 280 5.42 17.55 -4.63
N TYR A 281 6.34 18.17 -3.92
CA TYR A 281 7.59 17.53 -3.50
C TYR A 281 7.53 17.24 -2.02
N THR A 282 7.61 15.96 -1.68
CA THR A 282 7.52 15.42 -0.32
C THR A 282 8.86 14.81 0.09
N THR A 283 9.24 14.98 1.35
CA THR A 283 10.33 14.22 1.97
C THR A 283 9.92 13.71 3.34
N THR A 284 10.34 12.48 3.66
CA THR A 284 10.07 11.83 4.94
C THR A 284 11.37 11.60 5.68
N TYR A 285 11.37 11.85 6.98
CA TYR A 285 12.48 11.53 7.88
C TYR A 285 11.99 10.56 8.97
N PRO A 286 12.36 9.27 8.91
CA PRO A 286 12.09 8.31 9.98
C PRO A 286 12.97 8.65 11.18
N ILE A 287 12.33 8.98 12.30
CA ILE A 287 12.97 9.29 13.58
C ILE A 287 13.34 7.96 14.26
N ASN A 288 12.40 7.02 14.27
CA ASN A 288 12.55 5.62 14.71
C ASN A 288 11.50 4.74 13.98
N GLU A 289 11.45 3.45 14.32
CA GLU A 289 10.56 2.43 13.72
C GLU A 289 9.05 2.77 13.74
N VAL A 290 8.61 3.65 14.65
CA VAL A 290 7.19 4.00 14.87
C VAL A 290 6.92 5.51 14.79
N MET A 291 7.91 6.32 14.38
CA MET A 291 7.80 7.78 14.32
C MET A 291 8.50 8.36 13.08
N CYS A 292 7.81 9.22 12.33
CA CYS A 292 8.43 10.00 11.27
C CYS A 292 7.91 11.46 11.23
N LEU A 293 8.72 12.31 10.62
CA LEU A 293 8.36 13.67 10.23
C LEU A 293 8.29 13.71 8.71
N LYS A 294 7.13 14.03 8.13
CA LYS A 294 6.96 14.28 6.69
C LYS A 294 6.81 15.79 6.44
N GLY A 295 7.48 16.29 5.42
CA GLY A 295 7.35 17.67 4.95
C GLY A 295 7.11 17.71 3.45
N SER A 296 6.15 18.50 3.01
CA SER A 296 5.78 18.63 1.59
C SER A 296 5.69 20.10 1.17
N ALA A 297 6.16 20.40 -0.04
CA ALA A 297 5.85 21.62 -0.76
C ALA A 297 4.89 21.30 -1.91
N VAL A 298 3.95 22.20 -2.22
CA VAL A 298 2.92 22.00 -3.25
C VAL A 298 2.84 23.25 -4.12
N ILE A 299 2.72 23.07 -5.42
CA ILE A 299 2.25 24.08 -6.38
C ILE A 299 1.09 23.50 -7.20
N ARG A 300 -0.01 24.25 -7.28
CA ARG A 300 -1.25 23.82 -7.92
C ARG A 300 -1.77 24.90 -8.84
N ASN A 301 -2.15 24.55 -10.07
CA ASN A 301 -2.83 25.46 -10.99
C ASN A 301 -4.23 24.92 -11.32
N ASP A 302 -5.26 25.66 -10.94
CA ASP A 302 -6.65 25.37 -11.31
C ASP A 302 -7.07 26.25 -12.49
N ARG A 303 -7.13 25.68 -13.69
CA ARG A 303 -7.74 26.33 -14.86
C ARG A 303 -9.24 26.07 -14.85
N ASN A 304 -10.04 27.13 -14.67
CA ASN A 304 -11.50 27.07 -14.76
C ASN A 304 -11.95 27.42 -16.19
N VAL A 305 -12.67 26.50 -16.84
CA VAL A 305 -13.24 26.67 -18.18
C VAL A 305 -14.76 26.73 -18.04
N ILE A 306 -15.38 27.86 -18.35
CA ILE A 306 -16.84 27.98 -18.40
C ILE A 306 -17.34 27.24 -19.66
N LEU A 307 -18.41 26.46 -19.54
CA LEU A 307 -19.00 25.76 -20.68
C LEU A 307 -19.79 26.72 -21.55
N SER A 308 -19.46 26.76 -22.84
CA SER A 308 -20.12 27.52 -23.90
C SER A 308 -21.54 27.02 -24.20
N THR A 309 -22.49 27.25 -23.30
CA THR A 309 -23.91 26.86 -23.45
C THR A 309 -24.76 27.90 -24.17
N ASP A 310 -24.32 29.15 -24.18
CA ASP A 310 -25.05 30.31 -24.71
C ASP A 310 -24.08 31.43 -25.15
N ARG A 311 -24.62 32.55 -25.64
CA ARG A 311 -23.82 33.65 -26.19
C ARG A 311 -23.01 34.42 -25.13
N LEU A 312 -23.41 34.40 -23.86
CA LEU A 312 -22.68 35.05 -22.77
C LEU A 312 -21.53 34.14 -22.31
N THR A 313 -21.84 32.87 -22.00
CA THR A 313 -20.84 31.87 -21.58
C THR A 313 -19.79 31.56 -22.64
N VAL A 314 -20.08 31.75 -23.94
CA VAL A 314 -19.09 31.72 -25.04
C VAL A 314 -18.05 32.85 -24.96
N GLN A 315 -18.40 34.00 -24.37
CA GLN A 315 -17.54 35.19 -24.32
C GLN A 315 -16.70 35.28 -23.03
N GLU A 316 -17.02 34.48 -22.02
CA GLU A 316 -16.29 34.43 -20.75
C GLU A 316 -14.88 33.84 -20.92
N PRO A 317 -13.81 34.54 -20.49
CA PRO A 317 -12.45 34.04 -20.60
C PRO A 317 -12.16 32.92 -19.58
N ASN A 318 -11.27 32.00 -19.95
CA ASN A 318 -10.73 31.02 -19.01
C ASN A 318 -10.00 31.73 -17.86
N THR A 319 -10.30 31.35 -16.61
CA THR A 319 -9.59 31.86 -15.44
C THR A 319 -8.60 30.82 -14.90
N TYR A 320 -7.56 31.29 -14.23
CA TYR A 320 -6.52 30.46 -13.64
C TYR A 320 -6.34 30.89 -12.18
N ASP A 321 -6.25 29.91 -11.28
CA ASP A 321 -5.89 30.13 -9.88
C ASP A 321 -4.64 29.31 -9.53
N THR A 322 -3.49 29.98 -9.39
CA THR A 322 -2.21 29.37 -9.04
C THR A 322 -1.97 29.47 -7.54
N TRP A 323 -1.89 28.34 -6.87
CA TRP A 323 -1.65 28.21 -5.44
C TRP A 323 -0.28 27.61 -5.18
N ALA A 324 0.41 28.11 -4.15
CA ALA A 324 1.56 27.46 -3.55
C ALA A 324 1.23 27.09 -2.10
N GLY A 325 1.89 26.07 -1.55
CA GLY A 325 1.69 25.67 -0.17
C GLY A 325 2.82 24.84 0.42
N LEU A 326 2.84 24.77 1.75
CA LEU A 326 3.76 23.97 2.55
C LEU A 326 2.94 23.16 3.58
N LYS A 327 3.38 21.94 3.85
CA LYS A 327 2.75 21.00 4.76
C LYS A 327 3.80 20.32 5.63
N ALA A 328 3.50 20.18 6.92
CA ALA A 328 4.33 19.45 7.88
C ALA A 328 3.44 18.47 8.66
N GLU A 329 3.85 17.21 8.73
CA GLU A 329 3.14 16.13 9.41
C GLU A 329 4.07 15.42 10.39
N PHE A 330 3.68 15.34 11.67
CA PHE A 330 4.30 14.45 12.65
C PHE A 330 3.43 13.21 12.81
N ILE A 331 3.99 12.04 12.56
CA ILE A 331 3.28 10.76 12.47
C ILE A 331 3.85 9.78 13.48
N PHE A 332 2.96 9.13 14.22
CA PHE A 332 3.25 7.97 15.05
C PHE A 332 2.32 6.82 14.66
N ASP A 333 2.86 5.62 14.44
CA ASP A 333 2.06 4.41 14.25
C ASP A 333 2.78 3.22 14.90
N ASN A 334 2.16 2.61 15.91
CA ASN A 334 2.58 1.33 16.47
C ASN A 334 1.50 0.25 16.35
N THR A 335 0.60 0.39 15.37
CA THR A 335 -0.49 -0.55 15.15
C THR A 335 -0.03 -1.85 14.50
N ILE A 336 -0.30 -2.96 15.18
CA ILE A 336 -0.03 -4.30 14.67
C ILE A 336 -1.27 -4.80 13.95
N SER A 337 -1.13 -5.13 12.66
CA SER A 337 -2.19 -5.79 11.90
C SER A 337 -2.48 -7.18 12.45
N ARG A 338 -3.76 -7.49 12.66
CA ARG A 338 -4.26 -8.80 13.13
C ARG A 338 -5.24 -9.43 12.13
N GLY A 339 -5.42 -8.81 10.97
CA GLY A 339 -6.37 -9.18 9.92
C GLY A 339 -6.90 -7.95 9.20
N LEU A 340 -7.65 -8.15 8.11
CA LEU A 340 -8.19 -7.05 7.32
C LEU A 340 -9.13 -6.16 8.17
N ASN A 341 -8.79 -4.88 8.29
CA ASN A 341 -9.45 -3.89 9.15
C ASN A 341 -9.45 -4.21 10.68
N LEU A 342 -8.55 -5.08 11.15
CA LEU A 342 -8.40 -5.48 12.55
C LEU A 342 -6.99 -5.17 13.04
N TYR A 343 -6.83 -4.05 13.75
CA TYR A 343 -5.56 -3.57 14.28
C TYR A 343 -5.49 -3.71 15.81
N ASN A 344 -4.30 -3.58 16.38
CA ASN A 344 -4.08 -3.45 17.82
C ASN A 344 -2.91 -2.50 18.09
N GLY A 345 -3.12 -1.46 18.91
CA GLY A 345 -2.13 -0.41 19.17
C GLY A 345 -2.70 0.99 18.94
N THR A 346 -1.83 1.98 18.75
CA THR A 346 -2.19 3.39 18.59
C THR A 346 -1.50 3.97 17.37
N ARG A 347 -2.20 4.82 16.63
CA ARG A 347 -1.62 5.66 15.58
C ARG A 347 -2.20 7.06 15.62
N TYR A 348 -1.39 8.07 15.36
CA TYR A 348 -1.87 9.44 15.25
C TYR A 348 -1.00 10.26 14.30
N LYS A 349 -1.62 11.29 13.74
CA LYS A 349 -0.96 12.30 12.92
C LYS A 349 -1.39 13.69 13.39
N VAL A 350 -0.41 14.54 13.71
CA VAL A 350 -0.58 15.99 13.82
C VAL A 350 -0.11 16.59 12.50
N PHE A 351 -0.88 17.49 11.90
CA PHE A 351 -0.53 18.15 10.65
C PHE A 351 -0.80 19.65 10.69
N PHE A 352 0.11 20.41 10.07
CA PHE A 352 -0.03 21.84 9.81
C PHE A 352 0.20 22.11 8.32
N GLU A 353 -0.64 22.95 7.74
CA GLU A 353 -0.62 23.30 6.33
C GLU A 353 -0.76 24.82 6.18
N TRP A 354 -0.05 25.38 5.20
CA TRP A 354 -0.21 26.74 4.71
C TRP A 354 -0.35 26.71 3.19
N TYR A 355 -1.30 27.47 2.67
CA TYR A 355 -1.55 27.68 1.25
C TYR A 355 -1.72 29.18 0.99
N LYS A 356 -1.31 29.64 -0.20
CA LYS A 356 -1.47 31.02 -0.66
C LYS A 356 -1.74 31.02 -2.16
N GLN A 357 -2.66 31.86 -2.63
CA GLN A 357 -2.79 32.08 -4.07
C GLN A 357 -1.68 33.06 -4.51
N VAL A 358 -0.79 32.59 -5.39
CA VAL A 358 0.37 33.37 -5.86
C VAL A 358 -0.07 34.61 -6.64
N ASP A 359 -1.18 34.51 -7.36
CA ASP A 359 -1.70 35.58 -8.24
C ASP A 359 -2.46 36.70 -7.48
N LYS A 360 -2.72 36.55 -6.17
CA LYS A 360 -3.61 37.44 -5.39
C LYS A 360 -3.07 37.74 -3.99
N LYS A 361 -3.23 38.99 -3.53
CA LYS A 361 -2.94 39.41 -2.15
C LYS A 361 -4.05 38.95 -1.20
N GLU A 362 -3.73 38.86 0.10
CA GLU A 362 -4.70 38.54 1.17
C GLU A 362 -5.47 37.24 0.85
N THR A 363 -4.69 36.17 0.64
CA THR A 363 -5.19 34.83 0.27
C THR A 363 -4.62 33.69 1.10
N ASP A 364 -3.90 34.01 2.18
CA ASP A 364 -3.25 33.00 3.01
C ASP A 364 -4.30 32.18 3.76
N LEU A 365 -4.18 30.86 3.63
CA LEU A 365 -5.03 29.85 4.24
C LEU A 365 -4.14 28.92 5.05
N TYR A 366 -4.49 28.74 6.31
CA TYR A 366 -3.83 27.81 7.22
C TYR A 366 -4.80 26.69 7.62
N VAL A 367 -4.24 25.51 7.89
CA VAL A 367 -4.95 24.39 8.50
C VAL A 367 -4.09 23.79 9.60
N LEU A 368 -4.71 23.51 10.75
CA LEU A 368 -4.10 22.73 11.84
C LEU A 368 -5.05 21.58 12.19
N GLY A 369 -4.52 20.36 12.34
CA GLY A 369 -5.35 19.20 12.65
C GLY A 369 -4.62 18.03 13.31
N LEU A 370 -5.43 17.14 13.87
CA LEU A 370 -5.05 15.91 14.55
C LEU A 370 -6.04 14.80 14.17
N ASP A 371 -5.53 13.66 13.71
CA ASP A 371 -6.26 12.38 13.66
C ASP A 371 -5.56 11.41 14.63
N PHE A 372 -6.29 10.90 15.61
CA PHE A 372 -5.81 9.95 16.62
C PHE A 372 -6.69 8.70 16.61
N ARG A 373 -6.10 7.52 16.51
CA ARG A 373 -6.78 6.21 16.47
C ARG A 373 -6.16 5.24 17.45
N HIS A 374 -6.99 4.57 18.25
CA HIS A 374 -6.56 3.56 19.21
C HIS A 374 -7.42 2.30 19.09
N TYR A 375 -6.77 1.15 18.99
CA TYR A 375 -7.39 -0.15 18.77
C TYR A 375 -7.01 -1.09 19.93
N GLN A 376 -7.94 -1.27 20.86
CA GLN A 376 -7.76 -2.16 22.00
C GLN A 376 -8.32 -3.54 21.69
N LYS A 377 -7.46 -4.56 21.67
CA LYS A 377 -7.91 -5.96 21.73
C LYS A 377 -8.60 -6.23 23.06
N ILE A 378 -9.86 -6.64 23.03
CA ILE A 378 -10.60 -7.09 24.23
C ILE A 378 -10.33 -8.58 24.46
N HIS A 379 -10.73 -9.43 23.52
CA HIS A 379 -10.60 -10.89 23.65
C HIS A 379 -10.46 -11.56 22.28
N ARG A 380 -9.53 -12.52 22.15
CA ARG A 380 -9.18 -13.17 20.86
C ARG A 380 -8.98 -12.14 19.75
N ASP A 381 -9.95 -11.97 18.86
CA ASP A 381 -9.93 -11.02 17.74
C ASP A 381 -11.04 -9.95 17.79
N LEU A 382 -11.79 -9.88 18.90
CA LEU A 382 -12.68 -8.75 19.21
C LEU A 382 -11.82 -7.50 19.49
N ILE A 383 -11.98 -6.47 18.64
CA ILE A 383 -11.27 -5.19 18.75
C ILE A 383 -12.28 -4.09 19.10
N TRP A 384 -11.96 -3.28 20.10
CA TRP A 384 -12.61 -1.99 20.32
C TRP A 384 -11.74 -0.89 19.69
N ALA A 385 -12.23 -0.35 18.58
CA ALA A 385 -11.56 0.65 17.78
C ALA A 385 -12.16 2.03 18.08
N ASN A 386 -11.32 3.01 18.37
CA ASN A 386 -11.72 4.38 18.66
C ASN A 386 -10.91 5.35 17.80
N ARG A 387 -11.56 6.42 17.34
CA ARG A 387 -10.92 7.54 16.65
C ARG A 387 -11.40 8.86 17.22
N PHE A 388 -10.50 9.82 17.31
CA PHE A 388 -10.78 11.23 17.49
C PHE A 388 -10.10 12.00 16.35
N ALA A 389 -10.84 12.84 15.63
CA ALA A 389 -10.28 13.72 14.63
C ALA A 389 -10.80 15.15 14.83
N ILE A 390 -9.91 16.12 14.75
CA ILE A 390 -10.19 17.54 14.96
C ILE A 390 -9.34 18.36 13.98
N SER A 391 -9.92 19.38 13.37
CA SER A 391 -9.17 20.31 12.52
C SER A 391 -9.83 21.69 12.49
N SER A 392 -9.02 22.72 12.28
CA SER A 392 -9.45 24.11 12.16
C SER A 392 -8.65 24.82 11.07
N SER A 393 -9.34 25.61 10.26
CA SER A 393 -8.75 26.44 9.21
C SER A 393 -8.96 27.92 9.49
N PHE A 394 -7.94 28.73 9.25
CA PHE A 394 -7.88 30.15 9.58
C PHE A 394 -6.97 30.89 8.59
N GLY A 395 -7.10 32.22 8.52
CA GLY A 395 -6.45 33.04 7.50
C GLY A 395 -7.47 33.92 6.77
N ASP A 396 -7.02 34.57 5.69
CA ASP A 396 -7.86 35.42 4.83
C ASP A 396 -8.80 34.58 3.97
N ASN A 397 -8.32 33.40 3.57
CA ASN A 397 -9.08 32.32 2.94
C ASN A 397 -9.18 31.13 3.90
N LYS A 398 -10.27 30.35 3.82
CA LYS A 398 -10.54 29.21 4.70
C LYS A 398 -10.90 27.94 3.93
N LEU A 399 -10.81 26.82 4.63
CA LEU A 399 -11.32 25.50 4.23
C LEU A 399 -12.63 25.22 4.98
N VAL A 400 -13.72 24.91 4.26
CA VAL A 400 -14.97 24.44 4.87
C VAL A 400 -14.97 22.93 5.08
N TYR A 401 -15.37 22.49 6.26
CA TYR A 401 -15.59 21.09 6.60
C TYR A 401 -17.09 20.78 6.62
N TYR A 402 -17.54 19.84 5.78
CA TYR A 402 -18.90 19.31 5.85
C TYR A 402 -18.94 18.06 6.72
N LEU A 403 -19.56 18.12 7.89
CA LEU A 403 -19.78 16.94 8.73
C LEU A 403 -20.90 16.08 8.13
N GLY A 404 -20.74 14.74 8.14
CA GLY A 404 -21.82 13.80 7.81
C GLY A 404 -21.44 12.70 6.83
N GLY A 405 -22.09 11.53 6.96
CA GLY A 405 -21.90 10.38 6.07
C GLY A 405 -20.66 9.55 6.38
N VAL A 406 -20.15 8.83 5.37
CA VAL A 406 -18.93 7.99 5.48
C VAL A 406 -17.99 8.20 4.29
N ASP A 407 -16.69 7.94 4.50
CA ASP A 407 -15.73 7.90 3.39
C ASP A 407 -16.01 6.72 2.45
N GLY A 408 -15.76 6.93 1.15
CA GLY A 408 -16.01 5.94 0.10
C GLY A 408 -17.48 5.54 -0.07
N TRP A 409 -18.44 6.36 0.39
CA TRP A 409 -19.88 6.08 0.22
C TRP A 409 -20.25 6.04 -1.26
N LEU A 410 -20.86 4.94 -1.73
CA LEU A 410 -21.20 4.72 -3.15
C LEU A 410 -22.37 5.57 -3.68
N LYS A 411 -23.23 6.06 -2.79
CA LYS A 411 -24.37 6.95 -3.12
C LYS A 411 -24.50 8.02 -2.03
N PRO A 412 -23.57 8.99 -1.96
CA PRO A 412 -23.65 10.04 -0.97
C PRO A 412 -24.88 10.92 -1.24
N GLN A 413 -25.53 11.34 -0.16
CA GLN A 413 -26.54 12.38 -0.19
C GLN A 413 -26.04 13.54 0.66
N PHE A 414 -26.32 14.76 0.22
CA PHE A 414 -25.93 16.01 0.85
C PHE A 414 -27.18 16.77 1.27
N ASN A 415 -27.17 17.31 2.48
CA ASN A 415 -28.24 18.13 3.01
C ASN A 415 -28.06 19.58 2.55
N ASN A 416 -28.99 20.09 1.76
CA ASN A 416 -28.98 21.49 1.30
C ASN A 416 -29.74 22.43 2.24
N ASP A 417 -30.46 21.89 3.23
CA ASP A 417 -31.27 22.65 4.20
C ASP A 417 -30.41 23.32 5.29
N VAL A 418 -29.11 22.99 5.35
CA VAL A 418 -28.15 23.55 6.31
C VAL A 418 -27.26 24.58 5.61
N ALA A 419 -27.52 25.86 5.91
CA ALA A 419 -26.82 26.99 5.30
C ALA A 419 -25.29 26.95 5.53
N ILE A 420 -24.55 27.31 4.48
CA ILE A 420 -23.09 27.43 4.46
C ILE A 420 -22.75 28.92 4.48
N SER A 421 -21.85 29.35 5.35
CA SER A 421 -21.44 30.76 5.41
C SER A 421 -20.75 31.18 4.11
N GLN A 422 -21.24 32.24 3.46
CA GLN A 422 -20.59 32.81 2.28
C GLN A 422 -19.59 33.91 2.66
N ASP A 423 -19.75 34.51 3.84
CA ASP A 423 -18.91 35.62 4.36
C ASP A 423 -17.53 35.13 4.88
N GLU A 424 -17.29 33.82 4.89
CA GLU A 424 -16.10 33.20 5.50
C GLU A 424 -14.88 33.08 4.57
N ASN A 425 -14.98 33.49 3.30
CA ASN A 425 -13.95 33.35 2.25
C ASN A 425 -13.45 31.90 2.08
N TYR A 426 -14.36 30.96 1.84
CA TYR A 426 -13.97 29.58 1.56
C TYR A 426 -13.32 29.44 0.19
N ALA A 427 -12.04 29.11 0.15
CA ALA A 427 -11.31 28.76 -1.09
C ALA A 427 -11.45 27.26 -1.42
N TYR A 428 -11.48 26.44 -0.37
CA TYR A 428 -11.50 24.98 -0.46
C TYR A 428 -12.58 24.37 0.43
N GLN A 429 -12.93 23.11 0.14
CA GLN A 429 -13.89 22.30 0.89
C GLN A 429 -13.40 20.87 1.07
N THR A 430 -13.83 20.22 2.17
CA THR A 430 -13.61 18.79 2.41
C THR A 430 -14.72 18.19 3.29
N LEU A 431 -14.70 16.86 3.42
CA LEU A 431 -15.70 16.10 4.17
C LEU A 431 -15.12 15.63 5.52
N ALA A 432 -15.83 15.92 6.60
CA ALA A 432 -15.52 15.44 7.95
C ALA A 432 -16.27 14.13 8.22
N THR A 433 -15.58 13.01 7.97
CA THR A 433 -16.06 11.63 8.16
C THR A 433 -15.39 10.94 9.35
N ASN A 434 -15.96 9.88 9.93
CA ASN A 434 -17.32 9.37 9.68
C ASN A 434 -18.31 10.02 10.66
N MET A 435 -19.52 10.31 10.21
CA MET A 435 -20.62 10.76 11.06
C MET A 435 -21.92 10.12 10.54
N ARG A 436 -22.12 8.85 10.90
CA ARG A 436 -23.23 8.02 10.44
C ARG A 436 -24.53 8.41 11.14
N GLY A 437 -25.65 8.16 10.48
CA GLY A 437 -26.99 8.57 10.92
C GLY A 437 -27.49 9.85 10.23
N PHE A 438 -26.64 10.51 9.45
CA PHE A 438 -26.94 11.73 8.68
C PHE A 438 -26.45 11.67 7.22
N TRP A 439 -27.05 12.51 6.39
CA TRP A 439 -26.47 12.93 5.11
C TRP A 439 -25.22 13.82 5.35
N GLN A 440 -24.43 14.05 4.31
CA GLN A 440 -23.34 15.03 4.34
C GLN A 440 -23.91 16.44 4.60
N ASN A 441 -23.13 17.35 5.18
CA ASN A 441 -23.56 18.68 5.60
C ASN A 441 -24.70 18.69 6.65
N ILE A 442 -24.59 17.85 7.70
CA ILE A 442 -25.45 17.99 8.89
C ILE A 442 -25.05 19.21 9.75
N ARG A 443 -23.76 19.53 9.75
CA ARG A 443 -23.14 20.73 10.33
C ARG A 443 -21.97 21.12 9.41
N ASN A 444 -21.63 22.40 9.34
CA ASN A 444 -20.49 22.89 8.58
C ASN A 444 -19.81 24.09 9.26
N GLY A 445 -18.59 24.38 8.79
CA GLY A 445 -17.86 25.60 9.13
C GLY A 445 -16.34 25.45 8.90
N ASN A 446 -15.57 26.43 9.36
CA ASN A 446 -14.11 26.44 9.23
C ASN A 446 -13.39 25.51 10.23
N SER A 447 -14.12 24.86 11.15
CA SER A 447 -13.58 23.93 12.14
C SER A 447 -14.50 22.72 12.35
N PHE A 448 -13.93 21.56 12.69
CA PHE A 448 -14.70 20.37 13.08
C PHE A 448 -14.01 19.54 14.16
N ALA A 449 -14.80 18.74 14.88
CA ALA A 449 -14.34 17.69 15.76
C ALA A 449 -15.29 16.48 15.67
N VAL A 450 -14.74 15.26 15.66
CA VAL A 450 -15.52 14.01 15.62
C VAL A 450 -14.84 12.91 16.43
N ILE A 451 -15.66 12.13 17.13
CA ILE A 451 -15.28 10.92 17.86
C ILE A 451 -16.06 9.75 17.23
N ASN A 452 -15.36 8.66 16.90
CA ASN A 452 -15.96 7.41 16.45
C ASN A 452 -15.55 6.29 17.41
N SER A 453 -16.48 5.42 17.79
CA SER A 453 -16.23 4.23 18.61
C SER A 453 -16.92 3.01 17.99
N GLU A 454 -16.17 1.93 17.81
CA GLU A 454 -16.62 0.70 17.15
C GLU A 454 -16.19 -0.56 17.90
N LEU A 455 -17.14 -1.43 18.18
CA LEU A 455 -16.87 -2.78 18.68
C LEU A 455 -16.89 -3.76 17.49
N ARG A 456 -15.70 -4.10 16.96
CA ARG A 456 -15.52 -4.93 15.76
C ARG A 456 -15.38 -6.41 16.14
N PHE A 457 -16.38 -7.22 15.78
CA PHE A 457 -16.48 -8.65 16.09
C PHE A 457 -16.34 -9.52 14.82
N PRO A 458 -15.16 -10.09 14.54
CA PRO A 458 -14.92 -10.95 13.37
C PRO A 458 -15.48 -12.36 13.59
N VAL A 459 -16.80 -12.53 13.45
CA VAL A 459 -17.61 -13.67 13.90
C VAL A 459 -16.93 -15.04 13.67
N PHE A 460 -16.64 -15.40 12.42
CA PHE A 460 -16.14 -16.74 12.09
C PHE A 460 -14.70 -16.96 12.58
N LYS A 461 -13.84 -15.95 12.47
CA LYS A 461 -12.46 -15.99 12.98
C LYS A 461 -12.42 -16.05 14.51
N PHE A 462 -13.36 -15.38 15.17
CA PHE A 462 -13.47 -15.43 16.62
C PHE A 462 -13.78 -16.85 17.12
N PHE A 463 -14.64 -17.62 16.44
CA PHE A 463 -14.97 -18.98 16.88
C PHE A 463 -14.05 -20.09 16.35
N MET A 464 -13.41 -19.93 15.18
CA MET A 464 -12.56 -20.98 14.59
C MET A 464 -11.07 -20.82 14.90
N ASN A 465 -10.45 -21.89 15.42
CA ASN A 465 -9.01 -21.99 15.67
C ASN A 465 -8.20 -22.52 14.46
N ARG A 466 -8.72 -22.43 13.23
CA ARG A 466 -8.06 -22.99 12.02
C ARG A 466 -7.99 -21.97 10.88
N PRO A 467 -6.95 -22.02 10.01
CA PRO A 467 -6.88 -21.20 8.80
C PRO A 467 -8.12 -21.39 7.92
N MET A 468 -8.61 -20.30 7.34
CA MET A 468 -9.80 -20.29 6.49
C MET A 468 -9.44 -20.03 5.03
N LYS A 469 -9.86 -20.94 4.13
CA LYS A 469 -9.74 -20.78 2.67
C LYS A 469 -10.74 -19.75 2.11
N SER A 470 -11.94 -19.66 2.67
CA SER A 470 -12.95 -18.67 2.26
C SER A 470 -12.57 -17.28 2.80
N ASP A 471 -12.18 -16.39 1.89
CA ASP A 471 -11.79 -15.02 2.22
C ASP A 471 -12.95 -14.18 2.80
N PHE A 472 -14.16 -14.35 2.25
CA PHE A 472 -15.38 -13.74 2.79
C PHE A 472 -15.59 -14.11 4.26
N LEU A 473 -15.60 -15.41 4.59
CA LEU A 473 -15.82 -15.84 5.98
C LEU A 473 -14.66 -15.43 6.90
N ARG A 474 -13.42 -15.45 6.38
CA ARG A 474 -12.20 -15.02 7.10
C ARG A 474 -12.24 -13.55 7.52
N ASN A 475 -12.82 -12.69 6.70
CA ASN A 475 -12.86 -11.24 6.90
C ASN A 475 -14.22 -10.72 7.42
N PHE A 476 -15.25 -11.57 7.49
CA PHE A 476 -16.59 -11.18 7.93
C PHE A 476 -16.63 -10.70 9.38
N GLN A 477 -17.09 -9.46 9.57
CA GLN A 477 -17.22 -8.76 10.84
C GLN A 477 -18.65 -8.24 11.01
N VAL A 478 -19.19 -8.42 12.20
CA VAL A 478 -20.32 -7.62 12.71
C VAL A 478 -19.74 -6.53 13.59
N LEU A 479 -20.35 -5.34 13.61
CA LEU A 479 -20.01 -4.32 14.59
C LEU A 479 -21.24 -3.59 15.13
N ALA A 480 -21.08 -3.02 16.33
CA ALA A 480 -21.91 -1.95 16.85
C ALA A 480 -21.05 -0.69 16.96
N PHE A 481 -21.64 0.49 16.76
CA PHE A 481 -20.90 1.76 16.73
C PHE A 481 -21.67 2.95 17.30
N GLY A 482 -20.91 3.93 17.78
CA GLY A 482 -21.36 5.26 18.14
C GLY A 482 -20.40 6.31 17.57
N ASP A 483 -20.97 7.31 16.90
CA ASP A 483 -20.30 8.49 16.35
C ASP A 483 -20.84 9.73 17.06
N ILE A 484 -19.99 10.70 17.40
CA ILE A 484 -20.38 12.01 17.97
C ILE A 484 -19.52 13.07 17.29
N GLY A 485 -20.11 14.16 16.79
CA GLY A 485 -19.34 15.19 16.11
C GLY A 485 -20.02 16.55 16.05
N THR A 486 -19.25 17.55 15.67
CA THR A 486 -19.70 18.92 15.42
C THR A 486 -18.77 19.58 14.40
N ALA A 487 -19.33 20.49 13.60
CA ALA A 487 -18.59 21.39 12.72
C ALA A 487 -19.20 22.79 12.88
N TRP A 488 -18.36 23.81 12.91
CA TRP A 488 -18.75 25.14 13.34
C TRP A 488 -17.89 26.24 12.70
N THR A 489 -18.45 27.44 12.69
CA THR A 489 -17.79 28.66 12.24
C THR A 489 -17.35 29.48 13.46
N GLY A 490 -16.14 30.04 13.42
CA GLY A 490 -15.61 30.89 14.48
C GLY A 490 -15.01 30.13 15.67
N LYS A 491 -15.05 30.74 16.85
CA LYS A 491 -14.18 30.33 17.99
C LYS A 491 -14.60 29.04 18.70
N THR A 492 -15.90 28.72 18.74
CA THR A 492 -16.43 27.55 19.45
C THR A 492 -17.68 26.99 18.77
N PRO A 493 -18.06 25.72 19.02
CA PRO A 493 -19.32 25.16 18.53
C PRO A 493 -20.57 25.97 18.89
N TYR A 494 -20.53 26.76 19.98
CA TYR A 494 -21.65 27.57 20.47
C TYR A 494 -21.54 29.08 20.10
N SER A 495 -20.69 29.44 19.13
CA SER A 495 -20.58 30.84 18.68
C SER A 495 -21.86 31.32 17.99
N SER A 496 -22.11 32.64 18.04
CA SER A 496 -23.15 33.32 17.27
C SER A 496 -22.95 33.23 15.76
N ASP A 497 -21.70 33.01 15.35
CA ASP A 497 -21.21 33.17 13.98
C ASP A 497 -21.52 31.93 13.10
N ASN A 498 -22.24 30.96 13.67
CA ASN A 498 -22.59 29.69 13.05
C ASN A 498 -23.71 29.84 12.00
N SER A 499 -23.35 29.72 10.72
CA SER A 499 -24.31 29.75 9.61
C SER A 499 -25.40 28.69 9.72
N PHE A 500 -25.11 27.51 10.28
CA PHE A 500 -26.12 26.47 10.47
C PHE A 500 -27.25 26.85 11.44
N ASN A 501 -27.10 27.91 12.24
CA ASN A 501 -28.16 28.48 13.08
C ASN A 501 -29.00 29.55 12.37
N THR A 502 -28.70 29.88 11.12
CA THR A 502 -29.29 31.02 10.40
C THR A 502 -29.95 30.60 9.10
N ASP A 503 -31.28 30.67 9.05
CA ASP A 503 -32.05 30.42 7.84
C ASP A 503 -32.57 31.78 7.30
N ASN A 504 -32.17 32.16 6.08
CA ASN A 504 -32.64 33.38 5.43
C ASN A 504 -33.86 33.08 4.56
N ILE A 505 -35.02 33.61 4.92
CA ILE A 505 -36.28 33.45 4.18
C ILE A 505 -36.57 34.76 3.43
N GLU A 506 -36.45 34.75 2.11
CA GLU A 506 -36.74 35.91 1.27
C GLU A 506 -38.18 35.85 0.73
N ASN A 507 -38.94 36.93 0.92
CA ASN A 507 -40.29 37.07 0.41
C ASN A 507 -40.49 38.48 -0.15
N GLY A 508 -40.31 38.62 -1.46
CA GLY A 508 -40.31 39.92 -2.14
C GLY A 508 -39.18 40.82 -1.59
N PRO A 509 -39.45 42.09 -1.21
CA PRO A 509 -38.43 43.01 -0.70
C PRO A 509 -38.06 42.76 0.78
N ILE A 510 -38.46 41.65 1.39
CA ILE A 510 -38.25 41.36 2.81
C ILE A 510 -37.41 40.06 2.96
N THR A 511 -36.16 40.21 3.39
CA THR A 511 -35.32 39.10 3.85
C THR A 511 -35.49 38.93 5.36
N VAL A 512 -36.17 37.86 5.77
CA VAL A 512 -36.33 37.49 7.19
C VAL A 512 -35.20 36.54 7.59
N ARG A 513 -34.27 37.02 8.42
CA ARG A 513 -33.22 36.18 9.01
C ARG A 513 -33.73 35.47 10.26
N LEU A 514 -34.05 34.19 10.14
CA LEU A 514 -34.53 33.36 11.25
C LEU A 514 -33.34 32.68 11.94
N ILE A 515 -33.09 33.06 13.20
CA ILE A 515 -32.01 32.48 14.01
C ILE A 515 -32.59 31.34 14.86
N HIS A 516 -32.25 30.11 14.50
CA HIS A 516 -32.57 28.91 15.26
C HIS A 516 -31.50 28.62 16.31
N GLN A 517 -31.92 28.15 17.49
CA GLN A 517 -31.03 27.51 18.45
C GLN A 517 -30.98 26.01 18.15
N ARG A 518 -30.09 25.61 17.22
CA ARG A 518 -29.80 24.19 16.94
C ARG A 518 -28.62 23.75 17.82
N GLU A 519 -28.65 22.52 18.33
CA GLU A 519 -27.53 21.97 19.10
C GLU A 519 -26.35 21.70 18.14
N PRO A 520 -25.17 22.31 18.33
CA PRO A 520 -24.01 22.07 17.46
C PRO A 520 -23.52 20.63 17.48
N ILE A 521 -23.71 19.91 18.60
CA ILE A 521 -23.27 18.52 18.73
C ILE A 521 -24.35 17.57 18.17
N VAL A 522 -23.97 16.76 17.19
CA VAL A 522 -24.80 15.67 16.68
C VAL A 522 -24.18 14.33 17.03
N ALA A 523 -25.03 13.32 17.27
CA ALA A 523 -24.61 11.97 17.57
C ALA A 523 -25.28 10.97 16.62
N GLY A 524 -24.73 9.78 16.49
CA GLY A 524 -25.24 8.73 15.62
C GLY A 524 -24.83 7.37 16.15
N TYR A 525 -25.71 6.38 16.02
CA TYR A 525 -25.46 5.05 16.54
C TYR A 525 -26.05 3.99 15.61
N GLY A 526 -25.46 2.81 15.59
CA GLY A 526 -25.85 1.80 14.62
C GLY A 526 -25.14 0.46 14.73
N ILE A 527 -25.43 -0.38 13.74
CA ILE A 527 -24.81 -1.69 13.53
C ILE A 527 -24.28 -1.77 12.11
N GLY A 528 -23.21 -2.53 11.91
CA GLY A 528 -22.58 -2.68 10.60
C GLY A 528 -22.14 -4.10 10.31
N LEU A 529 -22.01 -4.41 9.03
CA LEU A 529 -21.43 -5.62 8.49
C LEU A 529 -20.23 -5.24 7.62
N ARG A 530 -19.12 -5.99 7.74
CA ARG A 530 -17.94 -5.81 6.91
C ARG A 530 -17.42 -7.15 6.43
N THR A 531 -16.86 -7.20 5.22
CA THR A 531 -16.28 -8.41 4.64
C THR A 531 -15.41 -8.05 3.44
N ARG A 532 -14.66 -9.01 2.90
CA ARG A 532 -14.07 -8.89 1.56
C ARG A 532 -14.83 -9.81 0.60
N LEU A 533 -15.22 -9.28 -0.56
CA LEU A 533 -16.00 -9.96 -1.59
C LEU A 533 -15.46 -9.55 -2.96
N TRP A 534 -15.08 -10.53 -3.79
CA TRP A 534 -14.45 -10.29 -5.11
C TRP A 534 -13.25 -9.31 -5.06
N GLY A 535 -12.43 -9.40 -4.00
CA GLY A 535 -11.29 -8.50 -3.76
C GLY A 535 -11.65 -7.19 -3.03
N TYR A 536 -12.87 -6.68 -3.18
CA TYR A 536 -13.31 -5.43 -2.55
C TYR A 536 -13.65 -5.60 -1.06
N PHE A 537 -13.15 -4.72 -0.21
CA PHE A 537 -13.62 -4.62 1.18
C PHE A 537 -14.93 -3.84 1.23
N ILE A 538 -16.02 -4.51 1.59
CA ILE A 538 -17.36 -3.94 1.63
C ILE A 538 -17.74 -3.62 3.07
N ARG A 539 -18.22 -2.39 3.29
CA ARG A 539 -18.93 -1.96 4.51
C ARG A 539 -20.41 -1.74 4.20
N ILE A 540 -21.28 -2.27 5.05
CA ILE A 540 -22.72 -1.95 5.08
C ILE A 540 -23.05 -1.55 6.52
N ASP A 541 -23.17 -0.24 6.78
CA ASP A 541 -23.50 0.31 8.10
C ASP A 541 -24.96 0.82 8.09
N TYR A 542 -25.77 0.47 9.09
CA TYR A 542 -27.12 1.04 9.33
C TYR A 542 -27.09 1.86 10.61
N ALA A 543 -27.47 3.14 10.55
CA ALA A 543 -27.38 4.06 11.67
C ALA A 543 -28.62 4.95 11.80
N ARG A 544 -28.88 5.42 13.03
CA ARG A 544 -29.82 6.50 13.32
C ARG A 544 -29.06 7.69 13.90
N GLY A 545 -29.33 8.88 13.37
CA GLY A 545 -28.85 10.13 13.96
C GLY A 545 -29.62 10.50 15.24
N ILE A 546 -29.03 11.35 16.06
CA ILE A 546 -29.64 12.10 17.15
C ILE A 546 -29.21 13.55 16.95
N GLN A 547 -30.19 14.43 16.72
CA GLN A 547 -30.00 15.86 16.50
C GLN A 547 -31.03 16.60 17.36
N ASP A 548 -30.61 17.66 18.06
CA ASP A 548 -31.48 18.47 18.92
C ASP A 548 -32.26 17.60 19.96
N GLY A 549 -31.60 16.54 20.45
CA GLY A 549 -32.18 15.52 21.34
C GLY A 549 -33.11 14.49 20.67
N ILE A 550 -33.48 14.69 19.41
CA ILE A 550 -34.47 13.87 18.67
C ILE A 550 -33.78 12.80 17.83
N SER A 551 -34.18 11.54 18.00
CA SER A 551 -33.69 10.41 17.20
C SER A 551 -34.30 10.39 15.80
N GLN A 552 -33.44 10.53 14.80
CA GLN A 552 -33.78 10.64 13.39
C GLN A 552 -34.18 9.29 12.77
N LYS A 553 -34.66 9.34 11.52
CA LYS A 553 -34.87 8.17 10.66
C LYS A 553 -33.55 7.43 10.44
N GLY A 554 -33.61 6.10 10.29
CA GLY A 554 -32.43 5.29 10.00
C GLY A 554 -31.96 5.42 8.55
N LEU A 555 -30.65 5.54 8.36
CA LEU A 555 -29.96 5.63 7.07
C LEU A 555 -29.11 4.36 6.86
N PHE A 556 -28.97 3.96 5.59
CA PHE A 556 -28.07 2.89 5.16
C PHE A 556 -26.86 3.49 4.42
N TYR A 557 -25.67 3.02 4.77
CA TYR A 557 -24.41 3.34 4.12
C TYR A 557 -23.85 2.09 3.46
N TRP A 558 -23.31 2.26 2.26
CA TRP A 558 -22.55 1.23 1.55
C TRP A 558 -21.28 1.89 1.03
N SER A 559 -20.12 1.46 1.54
CA SER A 559 -18.81 2.01 1.15
C SER A 559 -17.77 0.91 0.93
N LEU A 560 -16.70 1.30 0.22
CA LEU A 560 -15.56 0.44 -0.13
C LEU A 560 -14.27 0.79 0.67
N SER A 561 -14.39 1.68 1.65
CA SER A 561 -13.31 2.14 2.53
C SER A 561 -12.96 1.11 3.61
N LEU A 562 -11.68 0.95 3.97
CA LEU A 562 -11.25 0.02 5.02
C LEU A 562 -11.66 0.50 6.43
N ASP A 563 -11.03 1.56 6.92
CA ASP A 563 -11.11 2.02 8.32
C ASP A 563 -12.03 3.26 8.47
N PHE A 564 -11.91 3.99 9.59
CA PHE A 564 -12.63 5.25 9.80
C PHE A 564 -12.30 6.33 8.76
#